data_AF-C1F786-F1
#
_entry.id   AF-C1F786-F1
#
_cell.length_a   1.000
_cell.length_b   1.000
_cell.length_c   1.000
_cell.angle_alpha   90.00
_cell.angle_beta   90.00
_cell.angle_gamma   90.00
#
_symmetry.space_group_name_H-M   'P 1'
#
loop_
_entity.id
_entity.type
_entity.pdbx_description
1 polymer ?
#
loop_
_entity_poly.entity_id
_entity_poly.type
_entity_poly.pdbx_seq_one_letter_code
_entity_poly.pdbx_strand_id
1 'polypeptide(L)'
;MPRKYRSRVMAAIHETAADLHRVGGMDKKTMRKFDALCLTPIQKMTPQKIRALRAREKASQTVFAAYLNVTPSLVSKWERGEKHPQGASLKLLSLVDKKGLESVA
;
A
#
# COMPACT_ATOMS: atom_id res chain seq x y z
N MET A 1 -10.50 9.77 8.94
CA MET A 1 -9.35 9.59 8.03
C MET A 1 -9.76 10.04 6.62
N PRO A 2 -8.97 10.86 5.92
CA PRO A 2 -9.29 11.23 4.54
C PRO A 2 -9.24 9.98 3.66
N ARG A 3 -10.37 9.66 3.00
CA ARG A 3 -10.46 8.53 2.07
C ARG A 3 -9.65 8.87 0.80
N LYS A 4 -8.58 8.13 0.53
CA LYS A 4 -7.78 8.31 -0.70
C LYS A 4 -8.30 7.38 -1.79
N TYR A 5 -8.86 7.97 -2.83
CA TYR A 5 -9.41 7.26 -3.99
C TYR A 5 -8.36 7.08 -5.09
N ARG A 6 -8.50 6.02 -5.90
CA ARG A 6 -7.58 5.73 -7.02
C ARG A 6 -7.75 6.71 -8.19
N SER A 7 -8.93 7.31 -8.33
CA SER A 7 -9.27 8.31 -9.35
C SER A 7 -10.46 9.15 -8.89
N ARG A 8 -10.68 10.30 -9.55
CA ARG A 8 -11.89 11.13 -9.34
C ARG A 8 -13.19 10.36 -9.64
N VAL A 9 -13.18 9.52 -10.68
CA VAL A 9 -14.32 8.66 -11.03
C VAL A 9 -14.62 7.68 -9.89
N MET A 10 -13.60 7.04 -9.33
CA MET A 10 -13.80 6.13 -8.20
C MET A 10 -14.27 6.85 -6.94
N ALA A 11 -13.84 8.09 -6.72
CA ALA A 11 -14.36 8.93 -5.64
C ALA A 11 -15.86 9.15 -5.81
N ALA A 12 -16.30 9.61 -6.98
CA ALA A 12 -17.72 9.88 -7.25
C ALA A 12 -18.61 8.62 -7.16
N ILE A 13 -18.13 7.47 -7.66
CA ILE A 13 -18.85 6.20 -7.54
C ILE A 13 -18.99 5.79 -6.08
N HIS A 14 -17.90 5.88 -5.30
CA HIS A 14 -17.90 5.49 -3.89
C HIS A 14 -18.76 6.43 -3.03
N GLU A 15 -18.71 7.74 -3.29
CA GLU A 15 -19.55 8.74 -2.62
C GLU A 15 -21.03 8.48 -2.89
N THR A 16 -21.42 8.26 -4.14
CA THR A 16 -22.80 7.87 -4.51
C THR A 16 -23.25 6.60 -3.77
N ALA A 17 -22.38 5.58 -3.72
CA ALA A 17 -22.67 4.33 -3.00
C ALA A 17 -22.85 4.57 -1.49
N ALA A 18 -22.04 5.46 -0.89
CA ALA A 18 -22.13 5.81 0.52
C ALA A 18 -23.42 6.56 0.85
N ASP A 19 -23.87 7.47 -0.01
CA ASP A 19 -25.14 8.19 0.14
C ASP A 19 -26.33 7.23 0.00
N LEU A 20 -26.29 6.33 -0.99
CA LEU A 20 -27.32 5.30 -1.17
C LEU A 20 -27.42 4.37 0.04
N HIS A 21 -26.29 3.97 0.62
CA HIS A 21 -26.27 3.20 1.87
C HIS A 21 -26.86 3.99 3.04
N ARG A 22 -26.58 5.30 3.13
CA ARG A 22 -27.07 6.17 4.22
C ARG A 22 -28.60 6.26 4.25
N VAL A 23 -29.24 6.28 3.08
CA VAL A 23 -30.70 6.31 2.94
C VAL A 23 -31.35 4.91 2.95
N GLY A 24 -30.57 3.86 3.23
CA GLY A 24 -31.06 2.48 3.28
C GLY A 24 -31.26 1.81 1.92
N GLY A 25 -30.90 2.48 0.82
CA GLY A 25 -31.00 1.93 -0.54
C GLY A 25 -29.87 0.97 -0.92
N MET A 26 -28.88 0.76 -0.04
CA MET A 26 -27.82 -0.23 -0.21
C MET A 26 -27.52 -0.91 1.11
N ASP A 27 -27.36 -2.23 1.08
CA ASP A 27 -27.00 -3.01 2.27
C ASP A 27 -25.50 -2.90 2.63
N LYS A 28 -25.19 -3.19 3.88
CA LYS A 28 -23.83 -3.11 4.43
C LYS A 28 -22.83 -4.06 3.76
N LYS A 29 -23.26 -5.23 3.30
CA LYS A 29 -22.38 -6.20 2.61
C LYS A 29 -21.99 -5.66 1.24
N THR A 30 -22.91 -5.01 0.54
CA THR A 30 -22.63 -4.34 -0.74
C THR A 30 -21.72 -3.13 -0.54
N MET A 31 -21.97 -2.27 0.45
CA MET A 31 -21.10 -1.13 0.75
C MET A 31 -19.65 -1.54 1.06
N ARG A 32 -19.46 -2.65 1.79
CA ARG A 32 -18.12 -3.21 2.07
C ARG A 32 -17.34 -3.58 0.81
N LYS A 33 -18.02 -3.98 -0.29
CA LYS A 33 -17.35 -4.25 -1.58
C LYS A 33 -16.81 -2.96 -2.18
N PHE A 34 -17.57 -1.87 -2.12
CA PHE A 34 -17.10 -0.55 -2.58
C PHE A 34 -15.92 -0.03 -1.75
N ASP A 35 -15.94 -0.22 -0.43
CA ASP A 35 -14.81 0.12 0.43
C ASP A 35 -13.54 -0.67 0.05
N ALA A 36 -13.67 -1.98 -0.23
CA ALA A 36 -12.55 -2.81 -0.64
C ALA A 36 -11.91 -2.36 -1.96
N LEU A 37 -12.71 -1.85 -2.90
CA LEU A 37 -12.20 -1.29 -4.17
C LEU A 37 -11.32 -0.04 -3.96
N CYS A 38 -11.52 0.67 -2.86
CA CYS A 38 -10.71 1.84 -2.50
C CYS A 38 -9.36 1.47 -1.84
N LEU A 39 -9.12 0.20 -1.51
CA LEU A 39 -7.85 -0.22 -0.90
C LEU A 39 -6.67 0.02 -1.86
N THR A 40 -5.53 0.42 -1.30
CA THR A 40 -4.28 0.55 -2.07
C THR A 40 -3.93 -0.80 -2.72
N PRO A 41 -3.89 -0.89 -4.06
CA PRO A 41 -3.55 -2.13 -4.75
C PRO A 41 -2.11 -2.51 -4.45
N ILE A 42 -1.90 -3.79 -4.16
CA ILE A 42 -0.59 -4.36 -3.87
C ILE A 42 0.11 -4.62 -5.20
N GLN A 43 1.30 -4.06 -5.37
CA GLN A 43 2.11 -4.23 -6.56
C GLN A 43 3.21 -5.26 -6.29
N LYS A 44 3.55 -6.08 -7.28
CA LYS A 44 4.70 -6.99 -7.18
C LYS A 44 5.96 -6.14 -7.00
N MET A 45 6.79 -6.51 -6.03
CA MET A 45 8.06 -5.85 -5.74
C MET A 45 9.20 -6.77 -6.15
N THR A 46 9.82 -6.47 -7.30
CA THR A 46 11.01 -7.18 -7.77
C THR A 46 12.25 -6.72 -6.98
N PRO A 47 13.33 -7.51 -6.94
CA PRO A 47 14.57 -7.13 -6.27
C PRO A 47 15.11 -5.77 -6.71
N GLN A 48 15.09 -5.50 -8.03
CA GLN A 48 15.50 -4.23 -8.62
C GLN A 48 14.59 -3.09 -8.19
N LYS A 49 13.27 -3.32 -8.13
CA LYS A 49 12.30 -2.31 -7.70
C LYS A 49 12.49 -1.97 -6.22
N ILE A 50 12.78 -2.95 -5.36
CA ILE A 50 13.03 -2.72 -3.93
C ILE A 50 14.30 -1.89 -3.73
N ARG A 51 15.38 -2.21 -4.45
CA ARG A 51 16.63 -1.44 -4.39
C ARG A 51 16.43 -0.01 -4.89
N ALA A 52 15.75 0.16 -6.02
CA ALA A 52 15.43 1.47 -6.58
C ALA A 52 14.55 2.29 -5.64
N LEU A 53 13.55 1.65 -5.03
CA LEU A 53 12.66 2.27 -4.04
C LEU A 53 13.48 2.78 -2.86
N ARG A 54 14.31 1.95 -2.23
CA ARG A 54 15.16 2.36 -1.12
C ARG A 54 16.10 3.51 -1.50
N ALA A 55 16.72 3.45 -2.68
CA ALA A 55 17.62 4.50 -3.15
C ALA A 55 16.90 5.83 -3.41
N ARG A 56 15.68 5.79 -3.97
CA ARG A 56 14.81 6.96 -4.17
C ARG A 56 14.51 7.66 -2.86
N GLU A 57 14.25 6.88 -1.80
CA GLU A 57 13.99 7.40 -0.45
C GLU A 57 15.28 7.76 0.32
N LYS A 58 16.45 7.70 -0.32
CA LYS A 58 17.77 8.03 0.27
C LYS A 58 18.08 7.27 1.56
N ALA A 59 17.55 6.05 1.72
CA ALA A 59 17.73 5.25 2.92
C ALA A 59 18.84 4.19 2.76
N SER A 60 19.61 3.97 3.81
CA SER A 60 20.47 2.77 3.91
C SER A 60 19.60 1.50 4.07
N GLN A 61 20.15 0.31 3.85
CA GLN A 61 19.39 -0.93 4.08
C GLN A 61 18.92 -1.03 5.54
N THR A 62 19.74 -0.55 6.49
CA THR A 62 19.40 -0.54 7.92
C THR A 62 18.27 0.43 8.24
N VAL A 63 18.33 1.66 7.74
CA VAL A 63 17.26 2.66 7.93
C VAL A 63 15.97 2.16 7.30
N PHE A 64 16.03 1.69 6.05
CA PHE A 64 14.85 1.18 5.35
C PHE A 64 14.20 -0.01 6.07
N ALA A 65 15.01 -0.88 6.65
CA ALA A 65 14.53 -2.01 7.45
C ALA A 65 13.81 -1.56 8.73
N ALA A 66 14.30 -0.50 9.39
CA ALA A 66 13.66 0.05 10.58
C ALA A 66 12.25 0.59 10.28
N TYR A 67 12.08 1.37 9.21
CA TYR A 67 10.76 1.86 8.76
C TYR A 67 9.80 0.71 8.42
N LEU A 68 10.31 -0.40 7.89
CA LEU A 68 9.48 -1.54 7.51
C LEU A 68 9.27 -2.56 8.63
N ASN A 69 9.82 -2.31 9.82
CA ASN A 69 9.85 -3.22 10.96
C ASN A 69 10.35 -4.63 10.58
N VAL A 70 11.49 -4.69 9.90
CA VAL A 70 12.17 -5.94 9.50
C VAL A 70 13.66 -5.85 9.76
N THR A 71 14.38 -6.95 9.58
CA THR A 71 15.84 -6.95 9.73
C THR A 71 16.54 -6.42 8.47
N PRO A 72 17.72 -5.76 8.59
CA PRO A 72 18.51 -5.34 7.43
C PRO A 72 18.90 -6.52 6.52
N SER A 73 19.16 -7.69 7.11
CA SER A 73 19.43 -8.92 6.37
C SER A 73 18.26 -9.31 5.45
N LEU A 74 17.01 -9.13 5.90
CA LEU A 74 15.84 -9.45 5.09
C LEU A 74 15.70 -8.50 3.90
N VAL A 75 15.93 -7.19 4.09
CA VAL A 75 15.98 -6.20 2.99
C VAL A 75 17.06 -6.60 1.98
N SER A 76 18.25 -6.97 2.47
CA SER A 76 19.36 -7.41 1.64
C SER A 76 19.01 -8.65 0.80
N LYS A 77 18.35 -9.65 1.41
CA LYS A 77 17.84 -10.86 0.72
C LYS A 77 16.78 -10.54 -0.33
N TRP A 78 15.89 -9.58 -0.05
CA TRP A 78 14.90 -9.11 -1.02
C TRP A 78 15.57 -8.45 -2.23
N GLU A 79 16.56 -7.57 -2.00
CA GLU A 79 17.28 -6.88 -3.07
C GLU A 79 18.16 -7.81 -3.93
N ARG A 80 18.53 -8.99 -3.41
CA ARG A 80 19.24 -10.03 -4.16
C ARG A 80 18.32 -11.08 -4.80
N GLY A 81 17.02 -11.07 -4.46
CA GLY A 81 16.05 -12.05 -4.98
C GLY A 81 16.09 -13.42 -4.29
N GLU A 82 16.84 -13.56 -3.20
CA GLU A 82 16.90 -14.79 -2.38
C GLU A 82 15.60 -15.00 -1.59
N LYS A 83 14.92 -13.91 -1.24
CA LYS A 83 13.60 -13.92 -0.61
C LYS A 83 12.69 -12.92 -1.29
N HIS A 84 11.39 -13.11 -1.13
CA HIS A 84 10.37 -12.23 -1.68
C HIS A 84 9.49 -11.68 -0.56
N PRO A 85 9.20 -10.37 -0.54
CA PRO A 85 8.25 -9.81 0.43
C PRO A 85 6.85 -10.35 0.17
N GLN A 86 6.15 -10.69 1.25
CA GLN A 86 4.78 -11.19 1.22
C GLN A 86 3.95 -10.55 2.34
N GLY A 87 2.63 -10.70 2.30
CA GLY A 87 1.73 -10.21 3.34
C GLY A 87 1.94 -8.73 3.69
N ALA A 88 2.14 -8.46 4.98
CA ALA A 88 2.32 -7.10 5.50
C ALA A 88 3.52 -6.37 4.88
N SER A 89 4.67 -7.05 4.72
CA SER A 89 5.88 -6.41 4.16
C SER A 89 5.67 -5.96 2.71
N LEU A 90 4.96 -6.75 1.89
CA LEU A 90 4.61 -6.36 0.52
C LEU A 90 3.62 -5.18 0.50
N LYS A 91 2.71 -5.12 1.48
CA LYS A 91 1.79 -3.99 1.65
C LYS A 91 2.55 -2.71 2.01
N LEU A 92 3.48 -2.77 2.96
CA LEU A 92 4.30 -1.62 3.38
C LEU A 92 5.15 -1.11 2.22
N LEU A 93 5.83 -1.99 1.48
CA LEU A 93 6.56 -1.59 0.27
C LEU A 93 5.65 -0.91 -0.76
N SER A 94 4.42 -1.40 -0.94
CA SER A 94 3.44 -0.77 -1.84
C SER A 94 2.96 0.61 -1.34
N LEU A 95 2.96 0.85 -0.02
CA LEU A 95 2.65 2.15 0.55
C LEU A 95 3.81 3.11 0.35
N VAL A 96 5.05 2.69 0.64
CA VAL A 96 6.26 3.47 0.41
C VAL A 96 6.39 3.85 -1.06
N ASP A 97 6.16 2.92 -1.99
CA ASP A 97 6.20 3.18 -3.43
C ASP A 97 5.27 4.33 -3.85
N LYS A 98 4.10 4.43 -3.23
CA LYS A 98 3.07 5.41 -3.58
C LYS A 98 3.09 6.71 -2.78
N LYS A 99 3.61 6.67 -1.56
CA LYS A 99 3.44 7.76 -0.59
C LYS A 99 4.77 8.24 0.02
N GLY A 100 5.89 7.58 -0.29
CA GLY A 100 7.18 7.85 0.33
C GLY A 100 7.37 7.08 1.63
N LEU A 101 8.62 7.01 2.09
CA LEU A 101 9.05 6.22 3.24
C LEU A 101 8.42 6.67 4.56
N GLU A 102 8.24 7.98 4.73
CA GLU A 102 7.60 8.58 5.92
C GLU A 102 6.16 8.09 6.14
N SER A 103 5.50 7.55 5.12
CA SER A 103 4.12 7.06 5.27
C SER A 103 3.97 5.78 6.10
N VAL A 104 5.10 5.16 6.48
CA VAL A 104 5.16 3.95 7.30
C VAL A 104 6.06 4.12 8.53
N ALA A 105 6.41 5.37 8.87
CA ALA A 105 7.13 5.72 10.10
C ALA A 105 6.23 5.59 11.35
#